data_AF-A0A3L6PEI8-F1
#
_entry.id   AF-A0A3L6PEI8-F1
#
_cell.length_a   1.000
_cell.length_b   1.000
_cell.length_c   1.000
_cell.angle_alpha   90.00
_cell.angle_beta   90.00
_cell.angle_gamma   90.00
#
_symmetry.space_group_name_H-M   'P 1'
#
loop_
_entity.id
_entity.type
_entity.pdbx_description
1 polymer ?
#
loop_
_entity_poly.entity_id
_entity_poly.type
_entity_poly.pdbx_seq_one_letter_code
_entity_poly.pdbx_strand_id
1 'polypeptide(L)'
;MQGLLDQHVVAGNGRALGMVVAMADYFAGRVSNVIRRYSIERHWTSLNEETGGMNDVLYQLYTITNDQRHLLLAHLFDKPCFLGLLAVQADSLSDFHANTHIPVVVGGQMRYEVTGDPLYKEIAAFFMDTVNSSHAYATGGTSVNEFWSDPKRLAENLTTETQESCTTYNMLKVSRHLFRWTKEIAYADYYERALINGVLSIQRDRDPGVMIYMLPQGPGSSKERSYHKWGTPHDSFWCCYGTGIESFSKLGDSIYFEEKGERPALYIIQFIPSTFNWRTAGLAVTLKLEPLSSSDQYLQVSLSISAKTVSQFATLNVRIPSWTSLIGAKATLNDKDLELISPGTFLTISKQWDSGDRLSLQLPIHLRTEAIKDDRPEYASIQAVLFGPFLLAGLTTGDWDAKTGGATAAPSDWITPVPPESDSQLVTLVQESGGKAFVLSTVNGSLKMQKRPKDSGGTDAAVHATFRLVPHEGAGAGAAAMLEPLDMPGMVITDMLTVSAEKSSGAPFNVVPGLDGAPGSVSLELRARPGCYLVATGGGKKVQVGCGGVRKRGGDGGAGFRRAASFARAEPRRRHHPMSFAARGVRRSFLLEPLFTLRDESYTIYFNLGS
;
A
#
# COMPACT_ATOMS: atom_id res chain seq x y z
N MET A 1 16.78 20.58 13.95
CA MET A 1 17.01 20.26 15.38
C MET A 1 16.82 18.76 15.65
N GLN A 2 15.71 18.14 15.22
CA GLN A 2 15.43 16.72 15.49
C GLN A 2 16.59 15.79 15.11
N GLY A 3 17.18 15.90 13.91
CA GLY A 3 18.31 15.03 13.53
C GLY A 3 19.55 15.12 14.44
N LEU A 4 19.82 16.27 15.07
CA LEU A 4 20.89 16.40 16.06
C LEU A 4 20.51 15.71 17.38
N LEU A 5 19.25 15.81 17.77
CA LEU A 5 18.70 15.12 18.94
C LEU A 5 18.73 13.60 18.74
N ASP A 6 18.33 13.12 17.56
CA ASP A 6 18.35 11.70 17.20
C ASP A 6 19.77 11.12 17.20
N GLN A 7 20.76 11.87 16.70
CA GLN A 7 22.18 11.46 16.81
C GLN A 7 22.61 11.27 18.27
N HIS A 8 22.08 12.08 19.19
CA HIS A 8 22.34 11.90 20.61
C HIS A 8 21.57 10.70 21.19
N VAL A 9 20.26 10.63 20.98
CA VAL A 9 19.38 9.61 21.57
C VAL A 9 19.71 8.20 21.05
N VAL A 10 20.03 8.06 19.76
CA VAL A 10 20.29 6.77 19.12
C VAL A 10 21.77 6.38 19.18
N ALA A 11 22.69 7.33 18.95
CA ALA A 11 24.11 7.04 18.80
C ALA A 11 24.99 7.59 19.95
N GLY A 12 24.41 8.22 20.97
CA GLY A 12 25.17 8.76 22.11
C GLY A 12 26.05 9.96 21.77
N ASN A 13 25.79 10.66 20.65
CA ASN A 13 26.64 11.76 20.19
C ASN A 13 26.47 13.03 21.06
N GLY A 14 27.35 13.23 22.04
CA GLY A 14 27.33 14.40 22.92
C GLY A 14 27.61 15.73 22.21
N ARG A 15 28.35 15.73 21.09
CA ARG A 15 28.56 16.96 20.29
C ARG A 15 27.26 17.41 19.63
N ALA A 16 26.48 16.47 19.10
CA ALA A 16 25.18 16.77 18.52
C ALA A 16 24.20 17.34 19.56
N LEU A 17 24.21 16.79 20.79
CA LEU A 17 23.44 17.35 21.91
C LEU A 17 23.85 18.81 22.21
N GLY A 18 25.15 19.08 22.32
CA GLY A 18 25.63 20.45 22.55
C GLY A 18 25.21 21.42 21.44
N MET A 19 25.22 20.98 20.19
CA MET A 19 24.76 21.78 19.05
C MET A 19 23.25 22.08 19.12
N VAL A 20 22.41 21.10 19.43
CA VAL A 20 20.95 21.33 19.49
C VAL A 20 20.56 22.22 20.68
N VAL A 21 21.27 22.11 21.82
CA VAL A 21 21.09 23.05 22.95
C VAL A 21 21.46 24.47 22.54
N ALA A 22 22.60 24.68 21.87
CA ALA A 22 22.99 26.00 21.37
C ALA A 22 21.99 26.57 20.34
N MET A 23 21.40 25.72 19.50
CA MET A 23 20.32 26.12 18.58
C MET A 23 19.05 26.53 19.35
N ALA A 24 18.66 25.77 20.38
CA ALA A 24 17.52 26.11 21.23
C ALA A 24 17.72 27.45 21.94
N ASP A 25 18.91 27.69 22.50
CA ASP A 25 19.29 28.97 23.13
C ASP A 25 19.19 30.14 22.14
N TYR A 26 19.67 29.96 20.91
CA TYR A 26 19.56 30.96 19.85
C TYR A 26 18.09 31.31 19.56
N PHE A 27 17.23 30.31 19.36
CA PHE A 27 15.80 30.54 19.10
C PHE A 27 15.08 31.13 20.31
N ALA A 28 15.42 30.73 21.53
CA ALA A 28 14.88 31.32 22.76
C ALA A 28 15.16 32.83 22.81
N GLY A 29 16.39 33.25 22.46
CA GLY A 29 16.74 34.66 22.36
C GLY A 29 15.95 35.40 21.27
N ARG A 30 15.77 34.80 20.09
CA ARG A 30 14.99 35.38 18.99
C ARG A 30 13.51 35.57 19.36
N VAL A 31 12.87 34.54 19.90
CA VAL A 31 11.47 34.58 20.34
C VAL A 31 11.30 35.60 21.47
N SER A 32 12.18 35.58 22.47
CA SER A 32 12.15 36.56 23.57
C SER A 32 12.24 37.99 23.07
N ASN A 33 13.10 38.26 22.07
CA ASN A 33 13.24 39.59 21.48
C ASN A 33 11.98 40.02 20.70
N VAL A 34 11.33 39.10 19.98
CA VAL A 34 10.06 39.38 19.29
C VAL A 34 8.97 39.73 20.30
N ILE A 35 8.84 38.93 21.36
CA ILE A 35 7.83 39.15 22.40
C ILE A 35 8.07 40.47 23.13
N ARG A 36 9.31 40.75 23.52
CA ARG A 36 9.67 42.01 24.22
C ARG A 36 9.47 43.25 23.35
N ARG A 37 9.76 43.16 22.05
CA ARG A 37 9.65 44.31 21.12
C ARG A 37 8.23 44.53 20.62
N TYR A 38 7.44 43.47 20.50
CA TYR A 38 6.10 43.50 19.94
C TYR A 38 5.08 42.98 20.94
N SER A 39 4.81 41.67 20.96
CA SER A 39 3.95 41.01 21.94
C SER A 39 4.02 39.48 21.79
N ILE A 40 3.36 38.74 22.69
CA ILE A 40 3.21 37.28 22.55
C ILE A 40 2.27 36.91 21.40
N GLU A 41 1.22 37.69 21.17
CA GLU A 41 0.28 37.53 20.06
C GLU A 41 0.99 37.72 18.72
N ARG A 42 1.93 38.66 18.63
CA ARG A 42 2.77 38.84 17.43
C ARG A 42 3.62 37.60 17.15
N HIS A 43 4.19 36.98 18.18
CA HIS A 43 4.93 35.71 18.04
C HIS A 43 4.02 34.61 17.51
N TRP A 44 2.85 34.37 18.12
CA TRP A 44 1.93 33.34 17.63
C TRP A 44 1.37 33.62 16.24
N THR A 45 1.14 34.89 15.90
CA THR A 45 0.77 35.27 14.52
C THR A 45 1.86 34.88 13.53
N SER A 46 3.14 34.94 13.91
CA SER A 46 4.24 34.50 13.04
C SER A 46 4.28 32.98 12.84
N LEU A 47 3.68 32.19 13.74
CA LEU A 47 3.53 30.74 13.59
C LEU A 47 2.37 30.34 12.65
N ASN A 48 1.71 31.31 12.01
CA ASN A 48 0.86 31.02 10.86
C ASN A 48 1.69 30.59 9.64
N GLU A 49 2.95 30.99 9.59
CA GLU A 49 3.95 30.34 8.73
C GLU A 49 4.34 28.97 9.30
N GLU A 50 4.74 28.05 8.42
CA GLU A 50 5.13 26.70 8.82
C GLU A 50 6.36 26.69 9.74
N THR A 51 6.22 26.02 10.89
CA THR A 51 7.28 25.90 11.90
C THR A 51 7.70 24.45 12.15
N GLY A 52 7.05 23.48 11.50
CA GLY A 52 7.24 22.06 11.74
C GLY A 52 7.01 21.66 13.20
N GLY A 53 7.67 20.59 13.64
CA GLY A 53 7.59 20.09 15.02
C GLY A 53 8.53 20.79 16.00
N MET A 54 8.56 22.13 16.02
CA MET A 54 9.44 22.87 16.94
C MET A 54 9.05 22.66 18.42
N ASN A 55 7.76 22.59 18.73
CA ASN A 55 7.31 22.24 20.08
C ASN A 55 7.73 20.80 20.44
N ASP A 56 7.53 19.83 19.55
CA ASP A 56 7.93 18.42 19.71
C ASP A 56 9.40 18.27 20.11
N VAL A 57 10.33 18.77 19.29
CA VAL A 57 11.77 18.63 19.55
C VAL A 57 12.22 19.35 20.83
N LEU A 58 11.57 20.46 21.20
CA LEU A 58 11.91 21.21 22.42
C LEU A 58 11.40 20.50 23.68
N TYR A 59 10.23 19.87 23.65
CA TYR A 59 9.77 19.00 24.74
C TYR A 59 10.68 17.79 24.90
N GLN A 60 11.07 17.14 23.80
CA GLN A 60 12.04 16.04 23.85
C GLN A 60 13.39 16.51 24.42
N LEU A 61 13.89 17.69 24.01
CA LEU A 61 15.13 18.24 24.55
C LEU A 61 15.03 18.53 26.05
N TYR A 62 13.86 18.98 26.52
CA TYR A 62 13.61 19.18 27.95
C TYR A 62 13.71 17.86 28.74
N THR A 63 13.17 16.73 28.24
CA THR A 63 13.27 15.45 28.97
C THR A 63 14.71 14.96 29.14
N ILE A 64 15.62 15.36 28.24
CA ILE A 64 17.04 15.00 28.29
C ILE A 64 17.84 15.95 29.19
N THR A 65 17.58 17.25 29.07
CA THR A 65 18.40 18.30 29.71
C THR A 65 17.86 18.77 31.06
N ASN A 66 16.57 18.58 31.30
CA ASN A 66 15.82 19.13 32.43
C ASN A 66 15.90 20.67 32.55
N ASP A 67 16.24 21.37 31.45
CA ASP A 67 16.37 22.82 31.44
C ASP A 67 15.02 23.48 31.15
N GLN A 68 14.49 24.21 32.14
CA GLN A 68 13.20 24.89 32.08
C GLN A 68 13.09 25.89 30.90
N ARG A 69 14.21 26.39 30.37
CA ARG A 69 14.22 27.27 29.20
C ARG A 69 13.73 26.54 27.94
N HIS A 70 14.04 25.25 27.80
CA HIS A 70 13.52 24.43 26.71
C HIS A 70 12.01 24.20 26.84
N LEU A 71 11.52 23.95 28.07
CA LEU A 71 10.09 23.79 28.34
C LEU A 71 9.31 25.07 28.00
N LEU A 72 9.79 26.22 28.47
CA LEU A 72 9.19 27.52 28.17
C LEU A 72 9.17 27.79 26.67
N LEU A 73 10.28 27.52 25.96
CA LEU A 73 10.32 27.71 24.52
C LEU A 73 9.36 26.77 23.80
N ALA A 74 9.23 25.51 24.22
CA ALA A 74 8.29 24.55 23.65
C ALA A 74 6.84 25.08 23.73
N HIS A 75 6.43 25.60 24.89
CA HIS A 75 5.11 26.21 25.07
C HIS A 75 4.85 27.39 24.12
N LEU A 76 5.89 28.17 23.79
CA LEU A 76 5.75 29.27 22.85
C LEU A 76 5.53 28.78 21.41
N PHE A 77 5.78 27.51 21.10
CA PHE A 77 5.51 26.88 19.80
C PHE A 77 4.20 26.05 19.74
N ASP A 78 3.42 25.95 20.82
CA ASP A 78 2.15 25.18 20.87
C ASP A 78 0.96 25.79 20.08
N LYS A 79 1.22 26.66 19.09
CA LYS A 79 0.26 27.32 18.18
C LYS A 79 -1.22 27.31 18.67
N PRO A 80 -1.60 28.21 19.60
CA PRO A 80 -2.93 28.18 20.22
C PRO A 80 -4.10 28.32 19.25
N CYS A 81 -3.93 29.00 18.11
CA CYS A 81 -4.98 29.17 17.10
C CYS A 81 -5.40 27.86 16.42
N PHE A 82 -4.53 26.84 16.43
CA PHE A 82 -4.83 25.52 15.89
C PHE A 82 -5.18 24.54 17.02
N LEU A 83 -4.31 24.39 18.02
CA LEU A 83 -4.58 23.47 19.14
C LEU A 83 -5.81 23.87 19.97
N GLY A 84 -6.12 25.16 20.05
CA GLY A 84 -7.31 25.66 20.74
C GLY A 84 -8.63 25.25 20.07
N LEU A 85 -8.67 25.08 18.75
CA LEU A 85 -9.85 24.57 18.04
C LEU A 85 -10.07 23.08 18.35
N LEU A 86 -8.98 22.32 18.38
CA LEU A 86 -9.02 20.90 18.77
C LEU A 86 -9.38 20.74 20.26
N ALA A 87 -8.95 21.67 21.12
CA ALA A 87 -9.26 21.68 22.55
C ALA A 87 -10.76 21.85 22.83
N VAL A 88 -11.47 22.60 21.97
CA VAL A 88 -12.92 22.75 22.04
C VAL A 88 -13.67 21.73 21.17
N GLN A 89 -12.97 20.70 20.68
CA GLN A 89 -13.52 19.62 19.85
C GLN A 89 -14.26 20.12 18.60
N ALA A 90 -13.72 21.17 17.96
CA ALA A 90 -14.21 21.67 16.69
C ALA A 90 -13.41 21.08 15.52
N ASP A 91 -14.09 20.39 14.60
CA ASP A 91 -13.51 20.05 13.30
C ASP A 91 -13.46 21.33 12.45
N SER A 92 -12.25 21.88 12.32
CA SER A 92 -11.97 23.06 11.50
C SER A 92 -10.69 22.83 10.69
N LEU A 93 -10.45 21.59 10.26
CA LEU A 93 -9.25 21.21 9.55
C LEU A 93 -9.22 21.70 8.09
N SER A 94 -10.38 21.96 7.48
CA SER A 94 -10.48 22.48 6.10
C SER A 94 -9.52 23.64 5.87
N ASP A 95 -8.89 23.65 4.70
CA ASP A 95 -7.93 24.66 4.23
C ASP A 95 -6.63 24.77 5.03
N PHE A 96 -6.44 24.00 6.10
CA PHE A 96 -5.13 23.89 6.73
C PHE A 96 -4.21 22.98 5.90
N HIS A 97 -2.97 23.44 5.71
CA HIS A 97 -1.89 22.61 5.16
C HIS A 97 -1.62 21.46 6.14
N ALA A 98 -1.88 20.23 5.73
CA ALA A 98 -1.97 19.08 6.62
C ALA A 98 -0.64 18.82 7.32
N ASN A 99 0.46 18.75 6.56
CA ASN A 99 1.76 18.39 7.10
C ASN A 99 2.40 19.51 7.96
N THR A 100 1.93 20.76 7.85
CA THR A 100 2.33 21.82 8.78
C THR A 100 1.75 21.60 10.18
N HIS A 101 0.53 21.07 10.25
CA HIS A 101 -0.25 21.05 11.48
C HIS A 101 -0.17 19.72 12.24
N ILE A 102 0.00 18.57 11.57
CA ILE A 102 0.18 17.28 12.26
C ILE A 102 1.40 17.31 13.21
N PRO A 103 2.58 17.85 12.86
CA PRO A 103 3.71 17.96 13.78
C PRO A 103 3.42 18.80 15.03
N VAL A 104 2.57 19.82 14.92
CA VAL A 104 2.13 20.62 16.07
C VAL A 104 1.34 19.76 17.06
N VAL A 105 0.48 18.87 16.55
CA VAL A 105 -0.24 17.88 17.38
C VAL A 105 0.74 16.91 18.04
N VAL A 106 1.75 16.41 17.32
CA VAL A 106 2.80 15.54 17.89
C VAL A 106 3.52 16.25 19.04
N GLY A 107 3.84 17.54 18.90
CA GLY A 107 4.40 18.31 20.00
C GLY A 107 3.43 18.51 21.17
N GLY A 108 2.13 18.65 20.89
CA GLY A 108 1.10 18.60 21.92
C GLY A 108 1.07 17.26 22.67
N GLN A 109 1.28 16.13 21.98
CA GLN A 109 1.41 14.83 22.63
C GLN A 109 2.64 14.75 23.54
N MET A 110 3.77 15.29 23.10
CA MET A 110 4.96 15.41 23.94
C MET A 110 4.73 16.30 25.15
N ARG A 111 3.95 17.38 25.02
CA ARG A 111 3.55 18.19 26.17
C ARG A 111 2.80 17.36 27.20
N TYR A 112 1.83 16.55 26.80
CA TYR A 112 1.13 15.65 27.73
C TYR A 112 2.11 14.70 28.44
N GLU A 113 3.05 14.09 27.72
CA GLU A 113 4.05 13.20 28.32
C GLU A 113 4.98 13.93 29.33
N VAL A 114 5.26 15.21 29.09
CA VAL A 114 6.15 16.02 29.93
C VAL A 114 5.44 16.62 31.14
N THR A 115 4.21 17.12 30.97
CA THR A 115 3.51 17.92 32.00
C THR A 115 2.37 17.17 32.67
N GLY A 116 1.88 16.07 32.07
CA GLY A 116 0.69 15.37 32.52
C GLY A 116 -0.64 16.09 32.25
N ASP A 117 -0.64 17.15 31.44
CA ASP A 117 -1.83 17.97 31.14
C ASP A 117 -2.84 17.20 30.28
N PRO A 118 -3.97 16.72 30.86
CA PRO A 118 -4.89 15.80 30.18
C PRO A 118 -5.55 16.42 28.94
N LEU A 119 -5.63 17.76 28.87
CA LEU A 119 -6.18 18.47 27.71
C LEU A 119 -5.44 18.06 26.42
N TYR A 120 -4.13 17.89 26.48
CA TYR A 120 -3.33 17.55 25.30
C TYR A 120 -3.48 16.09 24.86
N LYS A 121 -3.86 15.19 25.79
CA LYS A 121 -4.30 13.85 25.45
C LYS A 121 -5.63 13.88 24.71
N GLU A 122 -6.58 14.68 25.18
CA GLU A 122 -7.90 14.86 24.56
C GLU A 122 -7.80 15.50 23.17
N ILE A 123 -6.98 16.55 23.02
CA ILE A 123 -6.67 17.18 21.73
C ILE A 123 -6.18 16.15 20.71
N ALA A 124 -5.21 15.32 21.09
CA ALA A 124 -4.63 14.34 20.19
C ALA A 124 -5.61 13.23 19.82
N ALA A 125 -6.42 12.76 20.78
CA ALA A 125 -7.46 11.76 20.54
C ALA A 125 -8.55 12.31 19.60
N PHE A 126 -9.05 13.52 19.86
CA PHE A 126 -10.03 14.20 19.02
C PHE A 126 -9.51 14.44 17.60
N PHE A 127 -8.26 14.91 17.46
CA PHE A 127 -7.62 15.10 16.17
C PHE A 127 -7.54 13.80 15.36
N MET A 128 -7.09 12.72 15.99
CA MET A 128 -6.98 11.40 15.36
C MET A 128 -8.35 10.88 14.89
N ASP A 129 -9.38 11.01 15.74
CA ASP A 129 -10.74 10.61 15.40
C ASP A 129 -11.33 11.45 14.26
N THR A 130 -11.10 12.77 14.29
CA THR A 130 -11.54 13.70 13.24
C THR A 130 -10.91 13.34 11.89
N VAL A 131 -9.58 13.27 11.81
CA VAL A 131 -8.89 12.90 10.57
C VAL A 131 -9.36 11.53 10.07
N ASN A 132 -9.49 10.55 10.96
CA ASN A 132 -9.89 9.21 10.57
C ASN A 132 -11.39 9.11 10.20
N SER A 133 -12.27 9.95 10.71
CA SER A 133 -13.72 9.88 10.43
C SER A 133 -14.16 10.74 9.24
N SER A 134 -13.42 11.81 8.91
CA SER A 134 -13.83 12.77 7.87
C SER A 134 -12.79 13.10 6.80
N HIS A 135 -11.49 12.86 7.01
CA HIS A 135 -10.42 13.29 6.09
C HIS A 135 -9.47 12.20 5.59
N ALA A 136 -9.67 10.93 5.98
CA ALA A 136 -8.74 9.85 5.65
C ALA A 136 -9.25 8.89 4.57
N TYR A 137 -8.39 8.54 3.62
CA TYR A 137 -8.63 7.54 2.58
C TYR A 137 -8.45 6.10 3.13
N ALA A 138 -8.80 5.10 2.33
CA ALA A 138 -8.72 3.68 2.70
C ALA A 138 -7.28 3.20 2.97
N THR A 139 -6.29 3.94 2.47
CA THR A 139 -4.86 3.77 2.77
C THR A 139 -4.51 4.09 4.23
N GLY A 140 -5.37 4.81 4.95
CA GLY A 140 -5.07 5.44 6.25
C GLY A 140 -4.41 6.82 6.15
N GLY A 141 -4.03 7.26 4.94
CA GLY A 141 -3.50 8.60 4.70
C GLY A 141 -4.59 9.66 4.51
N THR A 142 -4.18 10.92 4.40
CA THR A 142 -5.07 12.09 4.30
C THR A 142 -4.47 13.13 3.36
N SER A 143 -5.19 14.23 3.13
CA SER A 143 -4.85 15.40 2.29
C SER A 143 -5.02 15.22 0.78
N VAL A 144 -5.24 16.35 0.11
CA VAL A 144 -5.21 16.53 -1.34
C VAL A 144 -4.53 17.87 -1.62
N ASN A 145 -3.61 17.91 -2.58
CA ASN A 145 -2.77 19.07 -2.83
C ASN A 145 -2.07 19.61 -1.56
N GLU A 146 -1.74 18.74 -0.61
CA GLU A 146 -1.12 19.07 0.71
C GLU A 146 -2.07 19.68 1.76
N PHE A 147 -3.33 19.94 1.42
CA PHE A 147 -4.32 20.52 2.34
C PHE A 147 -5.38 19.50 2.73
N TRP A 148 -6.02 19.71 3.88
CA TRP A 148 -7.31 19.09 4.14
C TRP A 148 -8.41 19.83 3.38
N SER A 149 -9.17 19.11 2.57
CA SER A 149 -10.43 19.60 2.02
C SER A 149 -11.54 19.55 3.06
N ASP A 150 -12.73 20.03 2.69
CA ASP A 150 -13.93 19.86 3.50
C ASP A 150 -14.16 18.42 3.99
N PRO A 151 -14.63 18.26 5.25
CA PRO A 151 -14.87 16.96 5.84
C PRO A 151 -15.90 16.19 5.04
N LYS A 152 -15.66 14.89 4.85
CA LYS A 152 -16.55 13.99 4.10
C LYS A 152 -16.84 14.42 2.66
N ARG A 153 -15.84 14.99 1.97
CA ARG A 153 -15.86 15.35 0.54
C ARG A 153 -14.78 14.62 -0.27
N LEU A 154 -14.41 13.40 0.12
CA LEU A 154 -13.21 12.75 -0.40
C LEU A 154 -13.33 12.26 -1.85
N ALA A 155 -14.54 11.99 -2.35
CA ALA A 155 -14.72 11.32 -3.64
C ALA A 155 -14.22 12.16 -4.83
N GLU A 156 -14.44 13.47 -4.79
CA GLU A 156 -13.96 14.40 -5.83
C GLU A 156 -12.45 14.66 -5.75
N ASN A 157 -11.84 14.32 -4.61
CA ASN A 157 -10.42 14.49 -4.35
C ASN A 157 -9.60 13.24 -4.68
N LEU A 158 -10.20 12.24 -5.35
CA LEU A 158 -9.49 11.10 -5.93
C LEU A 158 -8.77 11.54 -7.20
N THR A 159 -7.55 12.07 -7.05
CA THR A 159 -6.76 12.69 -8.13
C THR A 159 -5.33 12.14 -8.19
N THR A 160 -4.46 12.79 -8.97
CA THR A 160 -3.02 12.52 -8.98
C THR A 160 -2.29 13.12 -7.78
N GLU A 161 -2.87 14.12 -7.13
CA GLU A 161 -2.25 14.86 -6.01
C GLU A 161 -2.92 14.54 -4.67
N THR A 162 -3.44 13.32 -4.55
CA THR A 162 -4.00 12.80 -3.30
C THR A 162 -2.88 12.28 -2.40
N GLN A 163 -3.05 12.46 -1.09
CA GLN A 163 -2.22 11.87 -0.03
C GLN A 163 -0.73 12.18 -0.13
N GLU A 164 -0.32 13.31 0.43
CA GLU A 164 1.09 13.60 0.69
C GLU A 164 1.68 12.59 1.68
N SER A 165 2.85 12.03 1.37
CA SER A 165 3.48 11.00 2.20
C SER A 165 3.94 11.47 3.59
N CYS A 166 4.36 12.74 3.75
CA CYS A 166 4.74 13.31 5.04
C CYS A 166 3.57 13.28 6.05
N THR A 167 2.34 13.45 5.57
CA THR A 167 1.15 13.41 6.44
C THR A 167 0.99 12.03 7.06
N THR A 168 1.17 10.96 6.28
CA THR A 168 1.11 9.58 6.78
C THR A 168 2.22 9.33 7.81
N TYR A 169 3.45 9.79 7.52
CA TYR A 169 4.57 9.68 8.46
C TYR A 169 4.26 10.34 9.82
N ASN A 170 3.73 11.56 9.82
CA ASN A 170 3.42 12.26 11.07
C ASN A 170 2.17 11.70 11.76
N MET A 171 1.17 11.22 11.02
CA MET A 171 0.01 10.53 11.61
C MET A 171 0.38 9.20 12.29
N LEU A 172 1.39 8.49 11.78
CA LEU A 172 1.94 7.32 12.47
C LEU A 172 2.51 7.69 13.84
N LYS A 173 3.18 8.84 13.98
CA LYS A 173 3.61 9.35 15.30
C LYS A 173 2.41 9.60 16.21
N VAL A 174 1.37 10.25 15.70
CA VAL A 174 0.14 10.53 16.46
C VAL A 174 -0.48 9.24 17.00
N SER A 175 -0.71 8.26 16.13
CA SER A 175 -1.24 6.96 16.51
C SER A 175 -0.33 6.24 17.52
N ARG A 176 0.99 6.29 17.34
CA ARG A 176 1.96 5.66 18.25
C ARG A 176 1.90 6.22 19.67
N HIS A 177 1.81 7.53 19.83
CA HIS A 177 1.66 8.16 21.14
C HIS A 177 0.33 7.77 21.80
N LEU A 178 -0.78 7.83 21.07
CA LEU A 178 -2.09 7.42 21.58
C LEU A 178 -2.07 5.95 22.01
N PHE A 179 -1.51 5.05 21.19
CA PHE A 179 -1.32 3.65 21.56
C PHE A 179 -0.49 3.49 22.83
N ARG A 180 0.60 4.24 23.00
CA ARG A 180 1.44 4.18 24.21
C ARG A 180 0.64 4.48 25.48
N TRP A 181 -0.31 5.41 25.41
CA TRP A 181 -1.09 5.85 26.57
C TRP A 181 -2.31 5.00 26.86
N THR A 182 -2.99 4.50 25.83
CA THR A 182 -4.30 3.85 25.98
C THR A 182 -4.27 2.35 25.72
N LYS A 183 -3.27 1.87 24.97
CA LYS A 183 -3.19 0.49 24.46
C LYS A 183 -4.40 0.07 23.62
N GLU A 184 -5.17 1.02 23.09
CA GLU A 184 -6.34 0.69 22.28
C GLU A 184 -5.92 0.11 20.92
N ILE A 185 -6.55 -1.00 20.53
CA ILE A 185 -6.26 -1.69 19.26
C ILE A 185 -6.59 -0.83 18.04
N ALA A 186 -7.54 0.11 18.15
CA ALA A 186 -7.86 1.03 17.07
C ALA A 186 -6.62 1.81 16.56
N TYR A 187 -5.72 2.21 17.46
CA TYR A 187 -4.48 2.90 17.08
C TYR A 187 -3.48 1.95 16.45
N ALA A 188 -3.39 0.71 16.93
CA ALA A 188 -2.54 -0.33 16.34
C ALA A 188 -3.00 -0.73 14.92
N ASP A 189 -4.32 -0.85 14.72
CA ASP A 189 -4.94 -1.15 13.43
C ASP A 189 -4.74 -0.01 12.43
N TYR A 190 -4.87 1.24 12.89
CA TYR A 190 -4.51 2.40 12.07
C TYR A 190 -3.02 2.36 11.68
N TYR A 191 -2.12 2.08 12.63
CA TYR A 191 -0.69 2.03 12.37
C TYR A 191 -0.36 0.95 11.33
N GLU A 192 -0.92 -0.26 11.46
CA GLU A 192 -0.78 -1.34 10.48
C GLU A 192 -1.23 -0.89 9.09
N ARG A 193 -2.44 -0.29 9.01
CA ARG A 193 -3.02 0.17 7.75
C ARG A 193 -2.17 1.24 7.07
N ALA A 194 -1.80 2.29 7.79
CA ALA A 194 -1.04 3.42 7.26
C ALA A 194 0.40 3.03 6.90
N LEU A 195 1.01 2.11 7.66
CA LEU A 195 2.33 1.56 7.35
C LEU A 195 2.29 0.73 6.05
N ILE A 196 1.41 -0.27 5.98
CA ILE A 196 1.35 -1.20 4.83
C ILE A 196 0.92 -0.49 3.55
N ASN A 197 -0.12 0.35 3.63
CA ASN A 197 -0.74 0.90 2.43
C ASN A 197 -0.24 2.31 2.07
N GLY A 198 0.16 3.10 3.08
CA GLY A 198 0.77 4.40 2.89
C GLY A 198 2.28 4.28 2.71
N VAL A 199 3.01 3.99 3.79
CA VAL A 199 4.49 4.04 3.81
C VAL A 199 5.14 3.04 2.86
N LEU A 200 4.73 1.76 2.84
CA LEU A 200 5.36 0.80 1.92
C LEU A 200 5.06 1.10 0.45
N SER A 201 4.03 1.88 0.15
CA SER A 201 3.64 2.23 -1.22
C SER A 201 4.46 3.36 -1.83
N ILE A 202 5.22 4.13 -1.04
CA ILE A 202 5.90 5.34 -1.52
C ILE A 202 7.31 5.11 -2.05
N GLN A 203 7.93 3.94 -1.80
CA GLN A 203 9.23 3.59 -2.39
C GLN A 203 9.03 2.76 -3.66
N ARG A 204 9.81 3.05 -4.70
CA ARG A 204 9.77 2.30 -5.95
C ARG A 204 10.45 0.94 -5.78
N ASP A 205 9.66 -0.09 -5.51
CA ASP A 205 10.16 -1.46 -5.30
C ASP A 205 11.31 -1.48 -4.27
N ARG A 206 12.52 -1.88 -4.67
CA ARG A 206 13.72 -1.89 -3.81
C ARG A 206 14.77 -0.89 -4.28
N ASP A 207 14.39 0.02 -5.18
CA ASP A 207 15.30 1.05 -5.69
C ASP A 207 15.65 2.00 -4.52
N PRO A 208 16.92 2.10 -4.12
CA PRO A 208 17.30 2.91 -2.98
C PRO A 208 17.12 4.40 -3.31
N GLY A 209 16.40 5.11 -2.44
CA GLY A 209 16.21 6.56 -2.59
C GLY A 209 15.33 6.98 -3.76
N VAL A 210 14.46 6.11 -4.28
CA VAL A 210 13.46 6.47 -5.29
C VAL A 210 12.08 6.42 -4.65
N MET A 211 11.54 7.60 -4.32
CA MET A 211 10.28 7.77 -3.59
C MET A 211 9.35 8.77 -4.29
N ILE A 212 8.03 8.64 -4.06
CA ILE A 212 7.01 9.62 -4.46
C ILE A 212 6.73 10.65 -3.35
N TYR A 213 6.17 11.78 -3.76
CA TYR A 213 5.63 12.80 -2.85
C TYR A 213 4.16 12.53 -2.50
N MET A 214 3.31 12.47 -3.53
CA MET A 214 1.88 12.16 -3.44
C MET A 214 1.66 10.68 -3.76
N LEU A 215 0.67 10.05 -3.14
CA LEU A 215 0.18 8.71 -3.48
C LEU A 215 -1.16 8.81 -4.24
N PRO A 216 -1.13 8.80 -5.58
CA PRO A 216 -2.32 9.01 -6.41
C PRO A 216 -3.44 8.01 -6.11
N GLN A 217 -4.69 8.49 -6.10
CA GLN A 217 -5.86 7.64 -5.85
C GLN A 217 -6.96 7.77 -6.92
N GLY A 218 -6.77 8.64 -7.92
CA GLY A 218 -7.70 8.76 -9.04
C GLY A 218 -7.82 7.47 -9.87
N PRO A 219 -9.00 7.17 -10.43
CA PRO A 219 -9.23 5.97 -11.23
C PRO A 219 -8.38 5.99 -12.51
N GLY A 220 -7.61 4.92 -12.73
CA GLY A 220 -6.68 4.83 -13.86
C GLY A 220 -5.43 5.70 -13.71
N SER A 221 -5.17 6.24 -12.52
CA SER A 221 -3.95 6.98 -12.21
C SER A 221 -2.77 6.02 -11.97
N SER A 222 -1.58 6.57 -11.84
CA SER A 222 -0.35 5.82 -11.54
C SER A 222 0.57 6.67 -10.66
N LYS A 223 1.41 6.02 -9.85
CA LYS A 223 2.42 6.69 -9.01
C LYS A 223 3.40 7.53 -9.84
N GLU A 224 3.58 7.20 -11.13
CA GLU A 224 4.42 7.97 -12.05
C GLU A 224 3.78 9.26 -12.60
N ARG A 225 2.50 9.52 -12.28
CA ARG A 225 1.69 10.59 -12.92
C ARG A 225 1.35 11.78 -12.03
N SER A 226 1.76 11.78 -10.76
CA SER A 226 1.67 12.98 -9.92
C SER A 226 2.59 14.09 -10.43
N TYR A 227 2.42 15.31 -9.94
CA TYR A 227 3.27 16.45 -10.28
C TYR A 227 4.76 16.13 -10.03
N HIS A 228 5.05 15.51 -8.89
CA HIS A 228 6.40 15.13 -8.48
C HIS A 228 6.88 13.81 -9.07
N LYS A 229 5.97 12.88 -9.40
CA LYS A 229 6.27 11.53 -9.87
C LYS A 229 7.20 10.79 -8.88
N TRP A 230 7.92 9.79 -9.39
CA TRP A 230 9.10 9.27 -8.72
C TRP A 230 10.22 10.29 -8.76
N GLY A 231 10.76 10.63 -7.58
CA GLY A 231 11.98 11.43 -7.54
C GLY A 231 13.22 10.63 -7.95
N THR A 232 14.39 11.19 -7.66
CA THR A 232 15.69 10.60 -7.98
C THR A 232 16.56 10.50 -6.73
N PRO A 233 17.54 9.58 -6.69
CA PRO A 233 18.40 9.39 -5.52
C PRO A 233 19.23 10.63 -5.12
N HIS A 234 19.47 11.56 -6.06
CA HIS A 234 20.43 12.65 -5.88
C HIS A 234 19.92 14.05 -6.23
N ASP A 235 18.77 14.17 -6.92
CA ASP A 235 18.28 15.47 -7.41
C ASP A 235 16.87 15.82 -6.89
N SER A 236 16.28 14.97 -6.04
CA SER A 236 14.98 15.23 -5.40
C SER A 236 15.16 15.57 -3.92
N PHE A 237 14.85 16.82 -3.57
CA PHE A 237 15.07 17.40 -2.22
C PHE A 237 13.79 17.94 -1.58
N TRP A 238 12.70 17.18 -1.70
CA TRP A 238 11.39 17.57 -1.16
C TRP A 238 11.23 17.10 0.29
N CYS A 239 10.25 17.64 1.03
CA CYS A 239 9.95 17.23 2.40
C CYS A 239 9.73 15.71 2.51
N CYS A 240 8.99 15.13 1.55
CA CYS A 240 8.67 13.70 1.48
C CYS A 240 9.89 12.80 1.35
N TYR A 241 11.00 13.29 0.76
CA TYR A 241 12.26 12.55 0.72
C TYR A 241 12.88 12.44 2.12
N GLY A 242 12.84 13.52 2.91
CA GLY A 242 13.30 13.52 4.30
C GLY A 242 12.52 12.52 5.15
N THR A 243 11.19 12.66 5.19
CA THR A 243 10.33 11.75 5.97
C THR A 243 10.32 10.32 5.44
N GLY A 244 10.49 10.14 4.13
CA GLY A 244 10.61 8.83 3.50
C GLY A 244 11.85 8.09 3.99
N ILE A 245 13.03 8.73 3.93
CA ILE A 245 14.29 8.17 4.47
C ILE A 245 14.13 7.80 5.94
N GLU A 246 13.53 8.69 6.74
CA GLU A 246 13.27 8.40 8.15
C GLU A 246 12.34 7.20 8.34
N SER A 247 11.24 7.11 7.58
CA SER A 247 10.27 6.01 7.64
C SER A 247 10.93 4.66 7.38
N PHE A 248 11.69 4.54 6.28
CA PHE A 248 12.32 3.28 5.89
C PHE A 248 13.51 2.91 6.81
N SER A 249 14.10 3.88 7.51
CA SER A 249 15.12 3.59 8.53
C SER A 249 14.56 2.96 9.81
N LYS A 250 13.23 3.04 10.03
CA LYS A 250 12.60 2.71 11.33
C LYS A 250 11.35 1.83 11.24
N LEU A 251 11.20 1.02 10.18
CA LEU A 251 10.04 0.12 10.01
C LEU A 251 9.79 -0.83 11.21
N GLY A 252 10.80 -1.07 12.05
CA GLY A 252 10.68 -1.90 13.26
C GLY A 252 10.29 -1.16 14.55
N ASP A 253 10.17 0.16 14.55
CA ASP A 253 10.06 1.00 15.76
C ASP A 253 8.74 0.88 16.54
N SER A 254 7.75 0.23 15.93
CA SER A 254 6.39 0.09 16.43
C SER A 254 5.84 -1.32 16.26
N ILE A 255 6.72 -2.33 16.18
CA ILE A 255 6.33 -3.76 16.27
C ILE A 255 6.04 -4.12 17.73
N TYR A 256 6.91 -3.66 18.64
CA TYR A 256 6.95 -4.06 20.05
C TYR A 256 6.89 -2.83 20.96
N PHE A 257 6.06 -2.90 22.01
CA PHE A 257 6.02 -1.90 23.08
C PHE A 257 6.21 -2.57 24.43
N GLU A 258 7.26 -2.18 25.14
CA GLU A 258 7.58 -2.70 26.47
C GLU A 258 6.95 -1.85 27.55
N GLU A 259 6.36 -2.51 28.54
CA GLU A 259 5.99 -1.93 29.83
C GLU A 259 6.87 -2.53 30.92
N LYS A 260 7.60 -1.67 31.62
CA LYS A 260 8.56 -2.07 32.65
C LYS A 260 7.84 -2.18 34.00
N GLY A 261 8.26 -3.13 34.83
CA GLY A 261 7.76 -3.32 36.18
C GLY A 261 8.34 -4.59 36.79
N GLU A 262 7.89 -4.96 37.98
CA GLU A 262 8.26 -6.25 38.61
C GLU A 262 7.87 -7.45 37.75
N ARG A 263 6.77 -7.32 37.01
CA ARG A 263 6.29 -8.26 36.00
C ARG A 263 6.28 -7.51 34.67
N PRO A 264 7.37 -7.53 33.89
CA PRO A 264 7.43 -6.80 32.65
C PRO A 264 6.38 -7.33 31.67
N ALA A 265 5.80 -6.43 30.87
CA ALA A 265 4.86 -6.77 29.82
C ALA A 265 5.38 -6.34 28.44
N LEU A 266 5.06 -7.14 27.41
CA LEU A 266 5.40 -6.86 26.02
C LEU A 266 4.13 -6.88 25.17
N TYR A 267 3.85 -5.77 24.51
CA TYR A 267 2.79 -5.63 23.54
C TYR A 267 3.35 -5.82 22.13
N ILE A 268 2.82 -6.80 21.40
CA ILE A 268 3.14 -7.04 19.99
C ILE A 268 1.96 -6.57 19.16
N ILE A 269 2.16 -5.50 18.38
CA ILE A 269 1.08 -4.88 17.62
C ILE A 269 1.21 -5.03 16.10
N GLN A 270 2.38 -5.40 15.57
CA GLN A 270 2.57 -5.67 14.15
C GLN A 270 3.05 -7.12 13.95
N PHE A 271 2.62 -7.76 12.87
CA PHE A 271 3.04 -9.12 12.51
C PHE A 271 4.16 -9.09 11.45
N ILE A 272 5.27 -8.45 11.79
CA ILE A 272 6.43 -8.31 10.90
C ILE A 272 7.54 -9.26 11.38
N PRO A 273 8.06 -10.17 10.51
CA PRO A 273 9.12 -11.09 10.88
C PRO A 273 10.32 -10.37 11.50
N SER A 274 10.65 -10.72 12.76
CA SER A 274 11.65 -10.00 13.54
C SER A 274 12.06 -10.75 14.80
N THR A 275 13.15 -10.31 15.42
CA THR A 275 13.58 -10.78 16.74
C THR A 275 13.69 -9.59 17.70
N PHE A 276 12.98 -9.66 18.82
CA PHE A 276 13.03 -8.67 19.88
C PHE A 276 13.85 -9.18 21.07
N ASN A 277 14.88 -8.42 21.45
CA ASN A 277 15.69 -8.71 22.63
C ASN A 277 15.04 -8.02 23.86
N TRP A 278 14.23 -8.77 24.59
CA TRP A 278 13.47 -8.29 25.74
C TRP A 278 14.31 -8.29 27.01
N ARG A 279 15.20 -7.29 27.11
CA ARG A 279 16.23 -7.22 28.16
C ARG A 279 15.67 -7.18 29.57
N THR A 280 14.56 -6.47 29.82
CA THR A 280 14.00 -6.33 31.18
C THR A 280 13.40 -7.64 31.70
N ALA A 281 12.93 -8.51 30.82
CA ALA A 281 12.46 -9.85 31.16
C ALA A 281 13.53 -10.93 31.05
N GLY A 282 14.74 -10.64 30.54
CA GLY A 282 15.76 -11.65 30.27
C GLY A 282 15.40 -12.64 29.14
N LEU A 283 14.45 -12.26 28.27
CA LEU A 283 13.90 -13.09 27.19
C LEU A 283 14.29 -12.54 25.81
N ALA A 284 14.10 -13.35 24.77
CA ALA A 284 14.03 -12.89 23.39
C ALA A 284 12.86 -13.56 22.67
N VAL A 285 12.12 -12.76 21.90
CA VAL A 285 10.94 -13.18 21.14
C VAL A 285 11.29 -13.18 19.66
N THR A 286 11.11 -14.30 18.98
CA THR A 286 11.24 -14.39 17.52
C THR A 286 9.86 -14.55 16.90
N LEU A 287 9.48 -13.59 16.06
CA LEU A 287 8.25 -13.59 15.29
C LEU A 287 8.53 -14.07 13.87
N LYS A 288 7.79 -15.09 13.44
CA LYS A 288 7.74 -15.58 12.06
C LYS A 288 6.32 -15.45 11.52
N LEU A 289 6.25 -15.18 10.22
CA LEU A 289 5.01 -15.10 9.47
C LEU A 289 5.13 -16.02 8.26
N GLU A 290 4.14 -16.89 8.05
CA GLU A 290 4.07 -17.68 6.82
C GLU A 290 3.68 -16.78 5.62
N PRO A 291 4.19 -17.06 4.40
CA PRO A 291 3.83 -16.28 3.22
C PRO A 291 2.31 -16.26 2.99
N LEU A 292 1.76 -15.06 2.83
CA LEU A 292 0.34 -14.87 2.51
C LEU A 292 0.06 -15.15 1.03
N SER A 293 -1.11 -15.73 0.77
CA SER A 293 -1.63 -16.03 -0.57
C SER A 293 -3.11 -15.71 -0.62
N SER A 294 -3.63 -15.31 -1.78
CA SER A 294 -5.06 -15.12 -2.02
C SER A 294 -5.87 -16.41 -1.86
N SER A 295 -5.24 -17.58 -2.04
CA SER A 295 -5.87 -18.89 -1.92
C SER A 295 -5.89 -19.43 -0.49
N ASP A 296 -5.03 -18.92 0.40
CA ASP A 296 -5.04 -19.26 1.83
C ASP A 296 -5.68 -18.12 2.62
N GLN A 297 -6.83 -18.40 3.22
CA GLN A 297 -7.60 -17.41 3.97
C GLN A 297 -7.17 -17.30 5.43
N TYR A 298 -5.92 -17.64 5.74
CA TYR A 298 -5.36 -17.52 7.09
C TYR A 298 -4.03 -16.77 7.11
N LEU A 299 -3.92 -15.83 8.05
CA LEU A 299 -2.65 -15.29 8.52
C LEU A 299 -2.09 -16.23 9.60
N GLN A 300 -0.93 -16.83 9.33
CA GLN A 300 -0.27 -17.74 10.27
C GLN A 300 0.97 -17.09 10.88
N VAL A 301 0.95 -16.88 12.20
CA VAL A 301 2.00 -16.23 12.99
C VAL A 301 2.56 -17.22 13.99
N SER A 302 3.88 -17.28 14.12
CA SER A 302 4.56 -18.06 15.15
C SER A 302 5.49 -17.18 15.96
N LEU A 303 5.33 -17.20 17.28
CA LEU A 303 6.16 -16.50 18.26
C LEU A 303 6.91 -17.55 19.08
N SER A 304 8.23 -17.54 19.01
CA SER A 304 9.10 -18.44 19.77
C SER A 304 9.89 -17.68 20.81
N ILE A 305 9.93 -18.20 22.04
CA ILE A 305 10.63 -17.59 23.16
C ILE A 305 11.96 -18.30 23.39
N SER A 306 13.00 -17.51 23.65
CA SER A 306 14.28 -17.98 24.16
C SER A 306 14.61 -17.22 25.44
N ALA A 307 15.21 -17.90 26.40
CA ALA A 307 15.57 -17.33 27.70
C ALA A 307 17.09 -17.47 27.91
N LYS A 308 17.71 -16.44 28.49
CA LYS A 308 19.16 -16.47 28.81
C LYS A 308 19.47 -17.13 30.16
N THR A 309 18.48 -17.22 31.04
CA THR A 309 18.57 -17.76 32.41
C THR A 309 17.33 -18.60 32.71
N VAL A 310 17.21 -19.15 33.93
CA VAL A 310 16.04 -19.89 34.40
C VAL A 310 14.75 -19.06 34.19
N SER A 311 13.62 -19.75 34.04
CA SER A 311 12.29 -19.23 33.70
C SER A 311 11.97 -17.84 34.28
N GLN A 312 11.45 -16.95 33.42
CA GLN A 312 11.20 -15.55 33.78
C GLN A 312 9.70 -15.25 33.71
N PHE A 313 9.13 -14.68 34.79
CA PHE A 313 7.74 -14.30 34.78
C PHE A 313 7.54 -13.02 33.96
N ALA A 314 6.70 -13.07 32.94
CA ALA A 314 6.39 -11.92 32.12
C ALA A 314 5.01 -12.04 31.45
N THR A 315 4.46 -10.91 31.01
CA THR A 315 3.18 -10.84 30.32
C THR A 315 3.37 -10.55 28.84
N LEU A 316 2.85 -11.41 27.97
CA LEU A 316 2.80 -11.19 26.53
C LEU A 316 1.40 -10.76 26.13
N ASN A 317 1.27 -9.61 25.47
CA ASN A 317 0.02 -9.11 24.89
C ASN A 317 0.17 -9.12 23.36
N VAL A 318 -0.50 -10.06 22.69
CA VAL A 318 -0.45 -10.15 21.23
C VAL A 318 -1.73 -9.63 20.63
N ARG A 319 -1.65 -8.63 19.74
CA ARG A 319 -2.83 -8.03 19.12
C ARG A 319 -3.63 -9.11 18.38
N ILE A 320 -4.95 -9.10 18.56
CA ILE A 320 -5.91 -9.77 17.68
C ILE A 320 -6.55 -8.65 16.83
N PRO A 321 -6.21 -8.52 15.53
CA PRO A 321 -6.66 -7.39 14.69
C PRO A 321 -8.18 -7.24 14.63
N SER A 322 -8.71 -6.03 14.47
CA SER A 322 -10.17 -5.86 14.31
C SER A 322 -10.72 -6.45 13.01
N TRP A 323 -9.89 -6.60 11.98
CA TRP A 323 -10.31 -7.11 10.67
C TRP A 323 -10.46 -8.65 10.62
N THR A 324 -10.01 -9.40 11.64
CA THR A 324 -10.10 -10.87 11.68
C THR A 324 -11.49 -11.33 12.17
N SER A 325 -11.83 -12.59 11.88
CA SER A 325 -12.98 -13.28 12.49
C SER A 325 -12.54 -14.20 13.63
N LEU A 326 -13.42 -14.52 14.59
CA LEU A 326 -13.21 -15.61 15.55
C LEU A 326 -13.52 -16.98 14.94
N ILE A 327 -14.42 -17.03 13.96
CA ILE A 327 -14.80 -18.29 13.31
C ILE A 327 -13.61 -18.77 12.50
N GLY A 328 -13.03 -19.90 12.88
CA GLY A 328 -11.81 -20.44 12.28
C GLY A 328 -10.50 -19.89 12.86
N ALA A 329 -10.55 -18.94 13.80
CA ALA A 329 -9.36 -18.48 14.49
C ALA A 329 -8.87 -19.53 15.49
N LYS A 330 -7.54 -19.69 15.55
CA LYS A 330 -6.90 -20.61 16.48
C LYS A 330 -5.67 -19.95 17.10
N ALA A 331 -5.52 -20.12 18.41
CA ALA A 331 -4.31 -19.77 19.14
C ALA A 331 -3.86 -20.98 19.95
N THR A 332 -2.56 -21.31 19.92
CA THR A 332 -1.99 -22.38 20.74
C THR A 332 -0.73 -21.94 21.45
N LEU A 333 -0.55 -22.38 22.68
CA LEU A 333 0.71 -22.26 23.42
C LEU A 333 1.23 -23.65 23.72
N ASN A 334 2.37 -24.01 23.14
CA ASN A 334 2.96 -25.36 23.25
C ASN A 334 1.92 -26.45 22.92
N ASP A 335 1.25 -26.29 21.79
CA ASP A 335 0.21 -27.20 21.26
C ASP A 335 -1.06 -27.32 22.13
N LYS A 336 -1.21 -26.49 23.17
CA LYS A 336 -2.45 -26.36 23.94
C LYS A 336 -3.26 -25.18 23.43
N ASP A 337 -4.54 -25.42 23.14
CA ASP A 337 -5.44 -24.39 22.65
C ASP A 337 -5.64 -23.28 23.69
N LEU A 338 -5.67 -22.04 23.21
CA LEU A 338 -6.01 -20.85 23.97
C LEU A 338 -7.35 -20.30 23.48
N GLU A 339 -8.13 -19.77 24.40
CA GLU A 339 -9.40 -19.11 24.08
C GLU A 339 -9.15 -17.71 23.50
N LEU A 340 -9.79 -17.43 22.36
CA LEU A 340 -9.83 -16.10 21.75
C LEU A 340 -11.19 -15.47 22.01
N ILE A 341 -11.21 -14.36 22.74
CA ILE A 341 -12.43 -13.75 23.27
C ILE A 341 -13.11 -12.86 22.21
N SER A 342 -12.35 -11.99 21.55
CA SER A 342 -12.88 -11.09 20.50
C SER A 342 -11.78 -10.49 19.62
N PRO A 343 -12.08 -10.19 18.33
CA PRO A 343 -11.24 -9.32 17.50
C PRO A 343 -11.16 -7.92 18.11
N GLY A 344 -10.09 -7.18 17.79
CA GLY A 344 -9.88 -5.84 18.32
C GLY A 344 -9.44 -5.81 19.79
N THR A 345 -8.86 -6.91 20.30
CA THR A 345 -8.34 -7.02 21.66
C THR A 345 -6.90 -7.56 21.70
N PHE A 346 -6.37 -7.78 22.89
CA PHE A 346 -5.12 -8.51 23.08
C PHE A 346 -5.39 -9.92 23.58
N LEU A 347 -4.70 -10.90 22.99
CA LEU A 347 -4.44 -12.18 23.64
C LEU A 347 -3.35 -11.96 24.69
N THR A 348 -3.74 -11.96 25.96
CA THR A 348 -2.85 -11.73 27.11
C THR A 348 -2.46 -13.04 27.77
N ILE A 349 -1.16 -13.31 27.85
CA ILE A 349 -0.61 -14.52 28.48
C ILE A 349 0.40 -14.10 29.54
N SER A 350 0.14 -14.42 30.80
CA SER A 350 1.05 -14.16 31.93
C SER A 350 1.52 -15.48 32.53
N LYS A 351 2.81 -15.80 32.37
CA LYS A 351 3.40 -17.02 32.91
C LYS A 351 4.90 -16.86 33.15
N GLN A 352 5.50 -17.89 33.75
CA GLN A 352 6.93 -18.13 33.66
C GLN A 352 7.25 -18.67 32.26
N TRP A 353 8.02 -17.91 31.50
CA TRP A 353 8.42 -18.28 30.15
C TRP A 353 9.72 -19.08 30.15
N ASP A 354 9.71 -20.18 29.42
CA ASP A 354 10.83 -21.09 29.22
C ASP A 354 11.36 -20.96 27.80
N SER A 355 12.65 -21.27 27.64
CA SER A 355 13.23 -21.39 26.30
C SER A 355 12.55 -22.54 25.56
N GLY A 356 12.03 -22.26 24.35
CA GLY A 356 11.28 -23.21 23.55
C GLY A 356 9.76 -23.05 23.62
N ASP A 357 9.24 -22.20 24.53
CA ASP A 357 7.83 -21.84 24.50
C ASP A 357 7.46 -21.26 23.12
N ARG A 358 6.35 -21.74 22.56
CA ARG A 358 5.87 -21.34 21.23
C ARG A 358 4.38 -20.99 21.28
N LEU A 359 4.07 -19.75 20.94
CA LEU A 359 2.73 -19.28 20.67
C LEU A 359 2.50 -19.28 19.15
N SER A 360 1.47 -19.98 18.69
CA SER A 360 1.06 -19.99 17.28
C SER A 360 -0.33 -19.37 17.15
N LEU A 361 -0.51 -18.49 16.17
CA LEU A 361 -1.79 -17.88 15.83
C LEU A 361 -2.12 -18.23 14.37
N GLN A 362 -3.37 -18.61 14.14
CA GLN A 362 -3.97 -18.74 12.83
C GLN A 362 -5.22 -17.85 12.84
N LEU A 363 -5.16 -16.75 12.09
CA LEU A 363 -6.19 -15.71 12.09
C LEU A 363 -6.87 -15.65 10.70
N PRO A 364 -8.20 -15.81 10.61
CA PRO A 364 -8.92 -15.68 9.35
C PRO A 364 -8.70 -14.31 8.70
N ILE A 365 -8.27 -14.31 7.44
CA ILE A 365 -8.08 -13.12 6.62
C ILE A 365 -9.01 -13.19 5.41
N HIS A 366 -9.88 -12.20 5.28
CA HIS A 366 -10.92 -12.18 4.26
C HIS A 366 -10.95 -10.86 3.49
N LEU A 367 -11.61 -10.91 2.33
CA LEU A 367 -11.97 -9.72 1.57
C LEU A 367 -13.05 -8.93 2.30
N ARG A 368 -12.88 -7.62 2.36
CA ARG A 368 -13.84 -6.65 2.88
C ARG A 368 -13.88 -5.43 1.99
N THR A 369 -14.97 -4.68 2.06
CA THR A 369 -15.07 -3.37 1.42
C THR A 369 -15.14 -2.26 2.46
N GLU A 370 -14.72 -1.06 2.07
CA GLU A 370 -14.77 0.13 2.92
C GLU A 370 -15.28 1.30 2.08
N ALA A 371 -16.40 1.89 2.48
CA ALA A 371 -16.96 3.05 1.79
C ALA A 371 -16.00 4.23 1.84
N ILE A 372 -15.95 5.02 0.77
CA ILE A 372 -15.28 6.31 0.83
C ILE A 372 -15.94 7.19 1.89
N LYS A 373 -15.15 8.01 2.59
CA LYS A 373 -15.68 8.97 3.57
C LYS A 373 -16.23 10.18 2.81
N ASP A 374 -17.38 9.98 2.18
CA ASP A 374 -18.15 11.02 1.50
C ASP A 374 -19.62 10.84 1.88
N ASP A 375 -20.27 11.91 2.33
CA ASP A 375 -21.65 11.85 2.82
C ASP A 375 -22.71 12.14 1.74
N ARG A 376 -22.28 12.40 0.50
CA ARG A 376 -23.19 12.68 -0.60
C ARG A 376 -23.76 11.39 -1.18
N PRO A 377 -25.08 11.31 -1.41
CA PRO A 377 -25.73 10.10 -1.90
C PRO A 377 -25.17 9.57 -3.22
N GLU A 378 -24.72 10.44 -4.13
CA GLU A 378 -24.15 10.06 -5.43
C GLU A 378 -22.83 9.27 -5.33
N TYR A 379 -22.12 9.38 -4.20
CA TYR A 379 -20.86 8.64 -3.95
C TYR A 379 -21.04 7.46 -2.99
N ALA A 380 -22.26 7.16 -2.56
CA ALA A 380 -22.55 6.08 -1.59
C ALA A 380 -22.14 4.69 -2.08
N SER A 381 -22.02 4.49 -3.39
CA SER A 381 -21.57 3.24 -4.01
C SER A 381 -20.06 3.09 -4.14
N ILE A 382 -19.28 4.14 -3.83
CA ILE A 382 -17.82 4.13 -3.99
C ILE A 382 -17.18 3.44 -2.79
N GLN A 383 -16.53 2.30 -3.03
CA GLN A 383 -15.90 1.50 -1.98
C GLN A 383 -14.51 1.03 -2.39
N ALA A 384 -13.58 1.03 -1.43
CA ALA A 384 -12.29 0.36 -1.55
C ALA A 384 -12.42 -1.13 -1.21
N VAL A 385 -11.51 -1.95 -1.74
CA VAL A 385 -11.44 -3.40 -1.45
C VAL A 385 -10.17 -3.69 -0.66
N LEU A 386 -10.29 -4.44 0.44
CA LEU A 386 -9.16 -4.83 1.28
C LEU A 386 -9.15 -6.35 1.51
N PHE A 387 -7.98 -6.95 1.56
CA PHE A 387 -7.75 -8.32 2.05
C PHE A 387 -7.06 -8.23 3.41
N GLY A 388 -7.81 -8.39 4.50
CA GLY A 388 -7.34 -8.06 5.85
C GLY A 388 -6.85 -6.60 5.96
N PRO A 389 -5.55 -6.35 6.22
CA PRO A 389 -4.99 -5.01 6.27
C PRO A 389 -4.50 -4.49 4.91
N PHE A 390 -4.45 -5.32 3.87
CA PHE A 390 -3.92 -4.97 2.56
C PHE A 390 -4.98 -4.32 1.68
N LEU A 391 -4.76 -3.08 1.30
CA LEU A 391 -5.58 -2.38 0.31
C LEU A 391 -5.26 -2.91 -1.08
N LEU A 392 -6.28 -3.41 -1.77
CA LEU A 392 -6.16 -3.94 -3.11
C LEU A 392 -6.46 -2.86 -4.14
N ALA A 393 -5.60 -2.75 -5.16
CA ALA A 393 -5.74 -1.87 -6.29
C ALA A 393 -6.00 -2.70 -7.56
N GLY A 394 -6.99 -2.31 -8.35
CA GLY A 394 -7.31 -2.96 -9.61
C GLY A 394 -6.53 -2.34 -10.76
N LEU A 395 -5.80 -3.15 -11.53
CA LEU A 395 -5.13 -2.69 -12.74
C LEU A 395 -6.16 -2.23 -13.76
N THR A 396 -6.04 -0.98 -14.20
CA THR A 396 -7.00 -0.34 -15.12
C THR A 396 -6.44 0.99 -15.61
N THR A 397 -6.85 1.40 -16.82
CA THR A 397 -6.53 2.74 -17.36
C THR A 397 -7.67 3.75 -17.16
N GLY A 398 -8.64 3.45 -16.28
CA GLY A 398 -9.70 4.39 -15.90
C GLY A 398 -11.07 3.77 -15.61
N ASP A 399 -11.30 2.50 -15.98
CA ASP A 399 -12.52 1.81 -15.57
C ASP A 399 -12.45 1.47 -14.07
N TRP A 400 -13.57 1.59 -13.38
CA TRP A 400 -13.69 1.37 -11.93
C TRP A 400 -15.08 0.86 -11.53
N ASP A 401 -15.94 0.54 -12.50
CA ASP A 401 -17.29 0.03 -12.27
C ASP A 401 -17.25 -1.49 -12.03
N ALA A 402 -17.44 -1.90 -10.79
CA ALA A 402 -17.47 -3.31 -10.39
C ALA A 402 -18.87 -3.91 -10.56
N LYS A 403 -18.95 -5.21 -10.88
CA LYS A 403 -20.21 -5.94 -11.02
C LYS A 403 -20.39 -6.91 -9.86
N THR A 404 -21.03 -6.42 -8.81
CA THR A 404 -21.20 -7.13 -7.53
C THR A 404 -22.30 -8.20 -7.59
N GLY A 405 -23.34 -8.00 -8.41
CA GLY A 405 -24.52 -8.86 -8.45
C GLY A 405 -25.65 -8.42 -7.51
N GLY A 406 -25.52 -7.25 -6.88
CA GLY A 406 -26.53 -6.63 -6.03
C GLY A 406 -25.93 -5.98 -4.77
N ALA A 407 -26.72 -5.14 -4.09
CA ALA A 407 -26.26 -4.37 -2.92
C ALA A 407 -25.88 -5.23 -1.70
N THR A 408 -26.35 -6.47 -1.62
CA THR A 408 -26.09 -7.42 -0.51
C THR A 408 -25.03 -8.47 -0.83
N ALA A 409 -24.40 -8.40 -2.01
CA ALA A 409 -23.40 -9.38 -2.42
C ALA A 409 -22.14 -9.26 -1.55
N ALA A 410 -21.64 -10.39 -1.06
CA ALA A 410 -20.37 -10.42 -0.35
C ALA A 410 -19.21 -10.18 -1.34
N PRO A 411 -18.06 -9.64 -0.89
CA PRO A 411 -16.89 -9.50 -1.75
C PRO A 411 -16.49 -10.80 -2.46
N SER A 412 -16.60 -11.95 -1.79
CA SER A 412 -16.32 -13.27 -2.35
C SER A 412 -17.22 -13.69 -3.52
N ASP A 413 -18.38 -13.06 -3.70
CA ASP A 413 -19.32 -13.42 -4.75
C ASP A 413 -18.89 -12.88 -6.12
N TRP A 414 -18.05 -11.83 -6.13
CA TRP A 414 -17.58 -11.15 -7.34
C TRP A 414 -16.07 -10.97 -7.43
N ILE A 415 -15.34 -11.32 -6.38
CA ILE A 415 -13.88 -11.36 -6.33
C ILE A 415 -13.43 -12.78 -6.01
N THR A 416 -12.61 -13.35 -6.89
CA THR A 416 -12.09 -14.71 -6.74
C THR A 416 -10.56 -14.70 -6.64
N PRO A 417 -9.94 -15.52 -5.78
CA PRO A 417 -8.48 -15.69 -5.75
C PRO A 417 -7.92 -16.08 -7.12
N VAL A 418 -6.77 -15.53 -7.48
CA VAL A 418 -5.98 -16.03 -8.61
C VAL A 418 -5.07 -17.14 -8.10
N PRO A 419 -5.21 -18.39 -8.58
CA PRO A 419 -4.38 -19.49 -8.11
C PRO A 419 -2.91 -19.32 -8.53
N PRO A 420 -1.92 -19.65 -7.67
CA PRO A 420 -0.49 -19.53 -7.98
C PRO A 420 -0.07 -20.26 -9.27
N GLU A 421 -0.69 -21.39 -9.59
CA GLU A 421 -0.44 -22.16 -10.79
C GLU A 421 -0.78 -21.41 -12.10
N SER A 422 -1.59 -20.35 -12.02
CA SER A 422 -1.95 -19.50 -13.16
C SER A 422 -0.73 -18.84 -13.79
N ASP A 423 0.34 -18.61 -13.03
CA ASP A 423 1.59 -18.03 -13.52
C ASP A 423 2.30 -18.92 -14.56
N SER A 424 2.11 -20.24 -14.49
CA SER A 424 2.68 -21.19 -15.46
C SER A 424 2.04 -21.06 -16.86
N GLN A 425 0.86 -20.42 -16.93
CA GLN A 425 0.11 -20.19 -18.16
C GLN A 425 0.41 -18.81 -18.78
N LEU A 426 1.16 -17.96 -18.09
CA LEU A 426 1.49 -16.63 -18.56
C LEU A 426 2.57 -16.65 -19.66
N VAL A 427 2.39 -15.82 -20.67
CA VAL A 427 3.28 -15.72 -21.82
C VAL A 427 3.33 -14.28 -22.36
N THR A 428 4.46 -13.94 -22.98
CA THR A 428 4.55 -12.80 -23.88
C THR A 428 4.79 -13.30 -25.30
N LEU A 429 4.00 -12.82 -26.27
CA LEU A 429 4.11 -13.19 -27.67
C LEU A 429 4.99 -12.20 -28.42
N VAL A 430 6.08 -12.68 -29.03
CA VAL A 430 7.16 -11.86 -29.60
C VAL A 430 7.33 -12.11 -31.09
N GLN A 431 7.66 -11.05 -31.83
CA GLN A 431 8.19 -11.14 -33.19
C GLN A 431 9.40 -10.22 -33.37
N GLU A 432 10.34 -10.65 -34.21
CA GLU A 432 11.49 -9.82 -34.59
C GLU A 432 11.26 -9.19 -35.97
N SER A 433 11.55 -7.89 -36.07
CA SER A 433 11.53 -7.18 -37.34
C SER A 433 12.58 -6.07 -37.37
N GLY A 434 13.43 -6.06 -38.40
CA GLY A 434 14.47 -5.03 -38.55
C GLY A 434 15.45 -4.95 -37.37
N GLY A 435 15.82 -6.10 -36.79
CA GLY A 435 16.73 -6.19 -35.64
C GLY A 435 16.13 -5.70 -34.30
N LYS A 436 14.81 -5.50 -34.23
CA LYS A 436 14.09 -5.09 -33.02
C LYS A 436 13.04 -6.14 -32.67
N ALA A 437 12.92 -6.43 -31.37
CA ALA A 437 11.85 -7.26 -30.84
C ALA A 437 10.59 -6.43 -30.58
N PHE A 438 9.45 -6.93 -31.06
CA PHE A 438 8.11 -6.41 -30.82
C PHE A 438 7.30 -7.44 -30.05
N VAL A 439 6.40 -6.97 -29.20
CA VAL A 439 5.48 -7.79 -28.41
C VAL A 439 4.05 -7.50 -28.83
N LEU A 440 3.22 -8.52 -28.82
CA LEU A 440 1.77 -8.32 -28.86
C LEU A 440 1.34 -7.62 -27.57
N SER A 441 0.43 -6.64 -27.66
CA SER A 441 -0.05 -5.91 -26.48
C SER A 441 -1.47 -5.42 -26.63
N THR A 442 -2.18 -5.29 -25.51
CA THR A 442 -3.50 -4.67 -25.40
C THR A 442 -3.36 -3.18 -25.06
N VAL A 443 -3.63 -2.29 -26.01
CA VAL A 443 -3.53 -0.83 -25.80
C VAL A 443 -4.89 -0.21 -26.07
N ASN A 444 -5.49 0.39 -25.04
CA ASN A 444 -6.84 0.98 -25.07
C ASN A 444 -7.89 -0.03 -25.58
N GLY A 445 -7.86 -1.25 -25.04
CA GLY A 445 -8.79 -2.34 -25.41
C GLY A 445 -8.56 -2.91 -26.82
N SER A 446 -7.55 -2.47 -27.56
CA SER A 446 -7.23 -2.96 -28.91
C SER A 446 -5.85 -3.63 -28.97
N LEU A 447 -5.75 -4.68 -29.76
CA LEU A 447 -4.51 -5.43 -29.97
C LEU A 447 -3.56 -4.68 -30.90
N LYS A 448 -2.30 -4.56 -30.51
CA LYS A 448 -1.23 -3.90 -31.28
C LYS A 448 0.09 -4.62 -31.10
N MET A 449 1.03 -4.41 -32.02
CA MET A 449 2.44 -4.72 -31.76
C MET A 449 3.12 -3.49 -31.18
N GLN A 450 3.76 -3.65 -30.03
CA GLN A 450 4.56 -2.61 -29.37
C GLN A 450 6.02 -3.01 -29.35
N LYS A 451 6.93 -2.03 -29.27
CA LYS A 451 8.34 -2.34 -29.03
C LYS A 451 8.45 -3.08 -27.71
N ARG A 452 9.21 -4.17 -27.67
CA ARG A 452 9.40 -4.96 -26.45
C ARG A 452 9.85 -4.03 -25.30
N PRO A 453 9.11 -3.98 -24.18
CA PRO A 453 9.49 -3.18 -23.02
C PRO A 453 10.89 -3.58 -22.53
N LYS A 454 11.67 -2.58 -22.11
CA LYS A 454 13.00 -2.79 -21.53
C LYS A 454 12.89 -3.40 -20.13
N ASP A 455 11.92 -2.93 -19.36
CA ASP A 455 11.69 -3.36 -17.99
C ASP A 455 10.98 -4.72 -17.94
N SER A 456 11.30 -5.51 -16.91
CA SER A 456 10.80 -6.86 -16.71
C SER A 456 9.55 -6.94 -15.83
N GLY A 457 8.79 -5.84 -15.70
CA GLY A 457 7.57 -5.71 -14.88
C GLY A 457 7.36 -4.28 -14.41
N GLY A 458 6.30 -4.02 -13.62
CA GLY A 458 6.13 -2.73 -12.96
C GLY A 458 5.61 -1.59 -13.82
N THR A 459 5.09 -1.87 -15.01
CA THR A 459 4.65 -0.84 -15.98
C THR A 459 3.41 -1.31 -16.73
N ASP A 460 2.59 -0.38 -17.20
CA ASP A 460 1.46 -0.66 -18.10
C ASP A 460 1.90 -1.47 -19.34
N ALA A 461 3.07 -1.15 -19.90
CA ALA A 461 3.59 -1.84 -21.08
C ALA A 461 3.93 -3.32 -20.79
N ALA A 462 4.42 -3.63 -19.60
CA ALA A 462 4.68 -5.01 -19.18
C ALA A 462 3.38 -5.79 -18.91
N VAL A 463 2.40 -5.15 -18.27
CA VAL A 463 1.05 -5.70 -18.04
C VAL A 463 0.37 -6.02 -19.37
N HIS A 464 0.25 -5.02 -20.25
CA HIS A 464 -0.42 -5.15 -21.54
C HIS A 464 0.26 -6.13 -22.50
N ALA A 465 1.56 -6.41 -22.33
CA ALA A 465 2.29 -7.39 -23.13
C ALA A 465 2.25 -8.82 -22.57
N THR A 466 1.52 -9.03 -21.47
CA THR A 466 1.40 -10.33 -20.80
C THR A 466 0.00 -10.89 -20.97
N PHE A 467 -0.07 -12.15 -21.36
CA PHE A 467 -1.32 -12.87 -21.56
C PHE A 467 -1.28 -14.21 -20.86
N ARG A 468 -2.43 -14.73 -20.46
CA ARG A 468 -2.63 -16.10 -20.02
C ARG A 468 -3.13 -16.96 -21.18
N LEU A 469 -2.55 -18.15 -21.32
CA LEU A 469 -3.03 -19.18 -22.23
C LEU A 469 -4.03 -20.08 -21.49
N VAL A 470 -5.32 -19.85 -21.73
CA VAL A 470 -6.40 -20.55 -21.01
C VAL A 470 -6.84 -21.76 -21.82
N PRO A 471 -6.68 -23.01 -21.33
CA PRO A 471 -7.16 -24.20 -22.03
C PRO A 471 -8.69 -24.18 -22.17
N HIS A 472 -9.21 -24.59 -23.33
CA HIS A 472 -10.65 -24.73 -23.54
C HIS A 472 -11.14 -26.10 -23.07
N GLU A 473 -12.12 -26.17 -22.17
CA GLU A 473 -12.78 -27.43 -21.78
C GLU A 473 -13.53 -28.03 -22.98
N GLY A 474 -13.28 -29.31 -23.30
CA GLY A 474 -13.94 -30.02 -24.40
C GLY A 474 -13.14 -30.15 -25.70
N ALA A 475 -11.90 -29.62 -25.78
CA ALA A 475 -11.03 -29.87 -26.90
C ALA A 475 -10.24 -31.18 -26.69
N GLY A 476 -10.52 -32.20 -27.51
CA GLY A 476 -9.74 -33.45 -27.55
C GLY A 476 -8.24 -33.20 -27.84
N ALA A 477 -7.43 -34.23 -27.63
CA ALA A 477 -5.96 -34.19 -27.68
C ALA A 477 -5.41 -33.26 -28.78
N GLY A 478 -4.84 -32.13 -28.36
CA GLY A 478 -4.49 -30.98 -29.21
C GLY A 478 -5.16 -29.65 -28.80
N ALA A 479 -5.58 -29.52 -27.53
CA ALA A 479 -6.49 -28.49 -27.04
C ALA A 479 -6.09 -27.05 -27.42
N ALA A 480 -6.96 -26.40 -28.19
CA ALA A 480 -6.87 -24.97 -28.47
C ALA A 480 -6.98 -24.18 -27.14
N ALA A 481 -6.01 -23.30 -26.89
CA ALA A 481 -6.08 -22.35 -25.78
C ALA A 481 -6.63 -21.01 -26.26
N MET A 482 -7.19 -20.21 -25.36
CA MET A 482 -7.55 -18.82 -25.60
C MET A 482 -6.48 -17.89 -25.05
N LEU A 483 -6.38 -16.70 -25.64
CA LEU A 483 -5.46 -15.67 -25.21
C LEU A 483 -6.21 -14.63 -24.38
N GLU A 484 -5.95 -14.61 -23.08
CA GLU A 484 -6.56 -13.72 -22.09
C GLU A 484 -5.55 -12.66 -21.64
N PRO A 485 -5.85 -11.35 -21.67
CA PRO A 485 -4.96 -10.32 -21.13
C PRO A 485 -4.84 -10.41 -19.60
N LEU A 486 -3.62 -10.25 -19.06
CA LEU A 486 -3.35 -10.37 -17.61
C LEU A 486 -4.25 -9.48 -16.74
N ASP A 487 -4.40 -8.20 -17.11
CA ASP A 487 -5.15 -7.22 -16.32
C ASP A 487 -6.67 -7.38 -16.43
N MET A 488 -7.14 -8.21 -17.36
CA MET A 488 -8.55 -8.44 -17.67
C MET A 488 -8.91 -9.93 -17.59
N PRO A 489 -8.85 -10.57 -16.40
CA PRO A 489 -9.21 -11.98 -16.25
C PRO A 489 -10.62 -12.29 -16.75
N GLY A 490 -10.79 -13.40 -17.48
CA GLY A 490 -12.05 -13.80 -18.11
C GLY A 490 -12.39 -13.08 -19.41
N MET A 491 -11.51 -12.21 -19.92
CA MET A 491 -11.69 -11.54 -21.21
C MET A 491 -10.83 -12.16 -22.31
N VAL A 492 -11.26 -12.03 -23.55
CA VAL A 492 -10.65 -12.68 -24.71
C VAL A 492 -10.49 -11.70 -25.86
N ILE A 493 -9.59 -12.02 -26.77
CA ILE A 493 -9.36 -11.21 -27.98
C ILE A 493 -10.23 -11.74 -29.11
N THR A 494 -10.96 -10.85 -29.78
CA THR A 494 -11.89 -11.16 -30.87
C THR A 494 -11.36 -10.76 -32.25
N ASP A 495 -12.04 -11.19 -33.32
CA ASP A 495 -11.78 -10.81 -34.72
C ASP A 495 -11.78 -9.30 -35.00
N MET A 496 -12.45 -8.50 -34.17
CA MET A 496 -12.36 -7.04 -34.21
C MET A 496 -11.03 -6.49 -33.68
N LEU A 497 -10.12 -7.37 -33.23
CA LEU A 497 -8.85 -7.06 -32.58
C LEU A 497 -9.04 -6.27 -31.28
N THR A 498 -10.20 -6.43 -30.67
CA THR A 498 -10.56 -5.82 -29.38
C THR A 498 -10.69 -6.88 -28.30
N VAL A 499 -10.49 -6.46 -27.06
CA VAL A 499 -10.73 -7.29 -25.87
C VAL A 499 -12.20 -7.22 -25.51
N SER A 500 -12.83 -8.36 -25.28
CA SER A 500 -14.23 -8.45 -24.88
C SER A 500 -14.49 -9.70 -24.04
N ALA A 501 -15.66 -9.79 -23.39
CA ALA A 501 -16.06 -11.03 -22.72
C ALA A 501 -16.26 -12.15 -23.76
N GLU A 502 -15.96 -13.41 -23.44
CA GLU A 502 -16.05 -14.51 -24.42
C GLU A 502 -17.44 -14.68 -25.07
N LYS A 503 -18.51 -14.35 -24.34
CA LYS A 503 -19.90 -14.45 -24.81
C LYS A 503 -20.40 -13.19 -25.55
N SER A 504 -19.55 -12.19 -25.82
CA SER A 504 -19.94 -10.97 -26.54
C SER A 504 -19.93 -11.15 -28.06
N SER A 505 -20.28 -10.09 -28.81
CA SER A 505 -20.15 -10.07 -30.27
C SER A 505 -18.69 -10.12 -30.69
N GLY A 506 -18.34 -11.08 -31.55
CA GLY A 506 -16.99 -11.29 -32.08
C GLY A 506 -16.49 -12.71 -31.84
N ALA A 507 -15.77 -13.26 -32.81
CA ALA A 507 -15.24 -14.63 -32.71
C ALA A 507 -13.84 -14.61 -32.09
N PRO A 508 -13.55 -15.42 -31.06
CA PRO A 508 -12.24 -15.41 -30.42
C PRO A 508 -11.17 -16.12 -31.26
N PHE A 509 -9.90 -15.90 -30.90
CA PHE A 509 -8.78 -16.66 -31.44
C PHE A 509 -8.46 -17.90 -30.61
N ASN A 510 -8.12 -18.98 -31.31
CA ASN A 510 -7.51 -20.17 -30.76
C ASN A 510 -5.99 -20.08 -30.92
N VAL A 511 -5.25 -20.39 -29.87
CA VAL A 511 -3.79 -20.54 -29.91
C VAL A 511 -3.47 -21.93 -30.44
N VAL A 512 -2.81 -21.98 -31.60
CA VAL A 512 -2.41 -23.21 -32.29
C VAL A 512 -0.89 -23.24 -32.50
N PRO A 513 -0.28 -24.40 -32.80
CA PRO A 513 1.14 -24.46 -33.17
C PRO A 513 1.47 -23.48 -34.30
N GLY A 514 2.61 -22.81 -34.20
CA GLY A 514 3.00 -21.78 -35.15
C GLY A 514 3.15 -22.31 -36.58
N LEU A 515 2.59 -21.56 -37.53
CA LEU A 515 2.62 -21.90 -38.95
C LEU A 515 4.04 -21.86 -39.57
N ASP A 516 4.98 -21.15 -38.97
CA ASP A 516 6.38 -21.09 -39.43
C ASP A 516 7.17 -22.38 -39.17
N GLY A 517 6.64 -23.30 -38.35
CA GLY A 517 7.29 -24.56 -37.98
C GLY A 517 8.41 -24.41 -36.95
N ALA A 518 8.63 -23.22 -36.39
CA ALA A 518 9.64 -23.00 -35.37
C ALA A 518 9.20 -23.67 -34.05
N PRO A 519 10.09 -24.42 -33.35
CA PRO A 519 9.75 -25.08 -32.09
C PRO A 519 9.20 -24.09 -31.06
N GLY A 520 8.03 -24.41 -30.49
CA GLY A 520 7.40 -23.61 -29.43
C GLY A 520 6.75 -22.29 -29.90
N SER A 521 6.82 -21.97 -31.20
CA SER A 521 6.06 -20.85 -31.77
C SER A 521 4.55 -21.14 -31.77
N VAL A 522 3.75 -20.07 -31.78
CA VAL A 522 2.29 -20.14 -31.81
C VAL A 522 1.71 -19.24 -32.88
N SER A 523 0.54 -19.60 -33.38
CA SER A 523 -0.30 -18.78 -34.25
C SER A 523 -1.67 -18.62 -33.63
N LEU A 524 -2.33 -17.48 -33.88
CA LEU A 524 -3.65 -17.17 -33.35
C LEU A 524 -4.67 -17.34 -34.47
N GLU A 525 -5.37 -18.47 -34.51
CA GLU A 525 -6.35 -18.82 -35.55
C GLU A 525 -7.75 -18.35 -35.17
N LEU A 526 -8.45 -17.70 -36.09
CA LEU A 526 -9.79 -17.20 -35.84
C LEU A 526 -10.81 -18.33 -35.78
N ARG A 527 -11.50 -18.50 -34.65
CA ARG A 527 -12.43 -19.63 -34.40
C ARG A 527 -13.57 -19.69 -35.42
N ALA A 528 -14.18 -18.56 -35.77
CA ALA A 528 -15.28 -18.52 -36.74
C ALA A 528 -14.84 -18.72 -38.19
N ARG A 529 -13.54 -18.60 -38.49
CA ARG A 529 -13.03 -18.73 -39.86
C ARG A 529 -11.66 -19.43 -39.86
N PRO A 530 -11.65 -20.77 -39.76
CA PRO A 530 -10.42 -21.56 -39.84
C PRO A 530 -9.60 -21.23 -41.10
N GLY A 531 -8.28 -21.17 -40.95
CA GLY A 531 -7.34 -20.72 -41.98
C GLY A 531 -7.12 -19.20 -42.05
N CYS A 532 -7.77 -18.43 -41.17
CA CYS A 532 -7.50 -17.01 -40.94
C CYS A 532 -6.78 -16.82 -39.61
N TYR A 533 -5.72 -16.01 -39.60
CA TYR A 533 -4.86 -15.85 -38.43
C TYR A 533 -4.65 -14.38 -38.10
N LEU A 534 -4.26 -14.09 -36.86
CA LEU A 534 -3.64 -12.80 -36.54
C LEU A 534 -2.30 -12.70 -37.25
N VAL A 535 -2.12 -11.66 -38.05
CA VAL A 535 -0.90 -11.39 -38.81
C VAL A 535 -0.35 -10.03 -38.41
N ALA A 536 0.93 -9.98 -38.07
CA ALA A 536 1.62 -8.71 -37.90
C ALA A 536 2.11 -8.19 -39.26
N THR A 537 1.80 -6.93 -39.56
CA THR A 537 2.13 -6.27 -40.84
C THR A 537 2.93 -4.98 -40.63
N GLY A 538 3.41 -4.40 -41.73
CA GLY A 538 4.12 -3.12 -41.70
C GLY A 538 5.44 -3.14 -40.92
N GLY A 539 6.21 -4.22 -41.02
CA GLY A 539 7.45 -4.41 -40.25
C GLY A 539 7.20 -4.70 -38.76
N GLY A 540 6.13 -5.43 -38.44
CA GLY A 540 5.81 -5.85 -37.07
C GLY A 540 5.20 -4.76 -36.20
N LYS A 541 4.54 -3.74 -36.79
CA LYS A 541 3.98 -2.57 -36.07
C LYS A 541 2.46 -2.52 -36.05
N LYS A 542 1.80 -3.26 -36.93
CA LYS A 542 0.33 -3.34 -37.00
C LYS A 542 -0.08 -4.80 -36.91
N VAL A 543 -1.30 -5.06 -36.45
CA VAL A 543 -1.92 -6.38 -36.49
C VAL A 543 -3.20 -6.32 -37.30
N GLN A 544 -3.50 -7.40 -38.01
CA GLN A 544 -4.75 -7.57 -38.76
C GLN A 544 -5.11 -9.05 -38.85
N VAL A 545 -6.37 -9.36 -39.18
CA VAL A 545 -6.76 -10.72 -39.55
C VAL A 545 -6.39 -10.95 -41.01
N GLY A 546 -5.56 -11.96 -41.27
CA GLY A 546 -5.14 -12.37 -42.61
C GLY A 546 -5.58 -13.80 -42.92
N CYS A 547 -6.16 -14.01 -44.09
CA CYS A 547 -6.62 -15.32 -44.57
C CYS A 547 -5.85 -15.74 -45.82
N GLY A 548 -5.45 -17.02 -45.91
CA GLY A 548 -5.07 -17.60 -47.21
C GLY A 548 -3.59 -17.73 -47.56
N GLY A 549 -2.76 -18.28 -46.67
CA GLY A 549 -1.36 -18.64 -46.98
C GLY A 549 -1.03 -20.14 -47.05
N VAL A 550 -1.90 -21.03 -46.56
CA VAL A 550 -1.54 -22.45 -46.34
C VAL A 550 -1.75 -23.34 -47.59
N ARG A 551 -2.54 -22.88 -48.59
CA ARG A 551 -2.95 -23.72 -49.74
C ARG A 551 -2.18 -23.51 -51.05
N LYS A 552 -1.31 -22.51 -51.19
CA LYS A 552 -0.47 -22.37 -52.41
C LYS A 552 0.89 -23.05 -52.22
N ARG A 553 0.97 -24.34 -52.53
CA ARG A 553 2.25 -25.01 -52.79
C ARG A 553 2.88 -24.36 -54.04
N GLY A 554 3.96 -23.60 -53.86
CA GLY A 554 4.82 -23.19 -55.00
C GLY A 554 5.18 -21.71 -55.15
N GLY A 555 5.20 -20.89 -54.10
CA GLY A 555 5.75 -19.53 -54.21
C GLY A 555 6.10 -18.89 -52.86
N ASP A 556 7.11 -18.02 -52.84
CA ASP A 556 7.72 -17.34 -51.68
C ASP A 556 6.69 -16.59 -50.78
N GLY A 557 5.52 -16.23 -51.33
CA GLY A 557 4.43 -15.57 -50.61
C GLY A 557 3.83 -16.38 -49.44
N GLY A 558 3.95 -17.71 -49.45
CA GLY A 558 3.46 -18.57 -48.35
C GLY A 558 4.38 -18.58 -47.12
N ALA A 559 5.69 -18.41 -47.29
CA ALA A 559 6.64 -18.37 -46.17
C ALA A 559 6.56 -17.05 -45.41
N GLY A 560 6.39 -15.93 -46.14
CA GLY A 560 6.19 -14.60 -45.54
C GLY A 560 4.93 -14.54 -44.67
N PHE A 561 3.80 -15.07 -45.16
CA PHE A 561 2.56 -15.14 -44.38
C PHE A 561 2.72 -15.97 -43.11
N ARG A 562 3.31 -17.17 -43.20
CA ARG A 562 3.50 -18.07 -42.06
C ARG A 562 4.35 -17.42 -40.97
N ARG A 563 5.47 -16.78 -41.34
CA ARG A 563 6.28 -15.99 -40.39
C ARG A 563 5.51 -14.83 -39.77
N ALA A 564 4.76 -14.08 -40.57
CA ALA A 564 3.99 -12.92 -40.10
C ALA A 564 2.83 -13.31 -39.18
N ALA A 565 2.31 -14.54 -39.31
CA ALA A 565 1.23 -15.11 -38.52
C ALA A 565 1.72 -15.93 -37.30
N SER A 566 3.03 -16.07 -37.10
CA SER A 566 3.64 -16.85 -36.02
C SER A 566 4.38 -15.96 -35.03
N PHE A 567 4.23 -16.27 -33.75
CA PHE A 567 4.80 -15.53 -32.64
C PHE A 567 5.64 -16.49 -31.80
N ALA A 568 6.85 -16.07 -31.44
CA ALA A 568 7.64 -16.78 -30.46
C ALA A 568 7.04 -16.57 -29.06
N ARG A 569 7.00 -17.64 -28.26
CA ARG A 569 6.64 -17.55 -26.84
C ARG A 569 7.87 -17.14 -26.05
N ALA A 570 7.74 -16.10 -25.22
CA ALA A 570 8.75 -15.67 -24.29
C ALA A 570 8.19 -15.66 -22.86
N GLU A 571 9.09 -15.64 -21.88
CA GLU A 571 8.75 -15.41 -20.48
C GLU A 571 7.85 -14.18 -20.33
N PRO A 572 6.81 -14.25 -19.47
CA PRO A 572 5.89 -13.16 -19.28
C PRO A 572 6.60 -11.92 -18.75
N ARG A 573 6.14 -10.74 -19.17
CA ARG A 573 6.70 -9.46 -18.69
C ARG A 573 6.16 -9.06 -17.32
N ARG A 574 5.08 -9.68 -16.86
CA ARG A 574 4.51 -9.50 -15.53
C ARG A 574 4.01 -10.85 -15.03
N ARG A 575 4.15 -11.11 -13.73
CA ARG A 575 3.60 -12.28 -13.03
C ARG A 575 2.52 -11.83 -12.06
N HIS A 576 1.70 -12.73 -11.53
CA HIS A 576 0.79 -12.36 -10.45
C HIS A 576 1.56 -12.17 -9.13
N HIS A 577 1.08 -11.26 -8.27
CA HIS A 577 1.45 -11.27 -6.86
C HIS A 577 0.76 -12.45 -6.14
N PRO A 578 1.35 -13.09 -5.10
CA PRO A 578 0.69 -14.17 -4.35
C PRO A 578 -0.67 -13.80 -3.76
N MET A 579 -0.91 -12.52 -3.48
CA MET A 579 -2.20 -11.97 -3.03
C MET A 579 -3.01 -11.36 -4.18
N SER A 580 -3.04 -12.00 -5.34
CA SER A 580 -3.79 -11.53 -6.52
C SER A 580 -5.22 -12.05 -6.52
N PHE A 581 -6.16 -11.19 -6.88
CA PHE A 581 -7.57 -11.55 -7.05
C PHE A 581 -8.09 -11.09 -8.41
N ALA A 582 -9.05 -11.82 -8.97
CA ALA A 582 -9.80 -11.41 -10.15
C ALA A 582 -11.17 -10.88 -9.70
N ALA A 583 -11.50 -9.65 -10.06
CA ALA A 583 -12.78 -9.03 -9.75
C ALA A 583 -13.62 -8.80 -11.00
N ARG A 584 -14.92 -9.08 -10.92
CA ARG A 584 -15.86 -8.80 -12.02
C ARG A 584 -16.17 -7.31 -12.10
N GLY A 585 -16.13 -6.75 -13.30
CA GLY A 585 -16.64 -5.41 -13.58
C GLY A 585 -17.77 -5.40 -14.59
N VAL A 586 -18.37 -4.23 -14.78
CA VAL A 586 -19.51 -4.04 -15.69
C VAL A 586 -19.07 -4.18 -17.14
N ARG A 587 -17.95 -3.55 -17.49
CA ARG A 587 -17.39 -3.57 -18.85
C ARG A 587 -16.24 -4.56 -19.00
N ARG A 588 -15.36 -4.61 -18.00
CA ARG A 588 -14.19 -5.50 -17.93
C ARG A 588 -13.98 -6.04 -16.53
N SER A 589 -13.28 -7.15 -16.42
CA SER A 589 -12.75 -7.60 -15.13
C SER A 589 -11.50 -6.81 -14.74
N PHE A 590 -11.10 -6.93 -13.48
CA PHE A 590 -9.91 -6.33 -12.91
C PHE A 590 -9.02 -7.39 -12.29
N LEU A 591 -7.73 -7.29 -12.51
CA LEU A 591 -6.74 -7.93 -11.65
C LEU A 591 -6.46 -7.02 -10.45
N LEU A 592 -6.74 -7.49 -9.25
CA LEU A 592 -6.53 -6.79 -7.99
C LEU A 592 -5.24 -7.28 -7.31
N GLU A 593 -4.40 -6.36 -6.86
CA GLU A 593 -3.16 -6.66 -6.13
C GLU A 593 -2.93 -5.63 -4.99
N PRO A 594 -2.15 -5.96 -3.94
CA PRO A 594 -1.85 -5.00 -2.88
C PRO A 594 -1.17 -3.74 -3.43
N LEU A 595 -1.63 -2.55 -3.03
CA LEU A 595 -1.16 -1.27 -3.59
C LEU A 595 0.37 -1.05 -3.51
N PHE A 596 1.01 -1.54 -2.45
CA PHE A 596 2.45 -1.40 -2.27
C PHE A 596 3.27 -2.16 -3.33
N THR A 597 2.66 -3.10 -4.05
CA THR A 597 3.33 -3.90 -5.10
C THR A 597 3.40 -3.17 -6.44
N LEU A 598 2.56 -2.16 -6.65
CA LEU A 598 2.48 -1.43 -7.91
C LEU A 598 3.57 -0.36 -7.98
N ARG A 599 4.11 -0.15 -9.19
CA ARG A 599 5.09 0.90 -9.49
C ARG A 599 4.47 1.92 -10.45
N ASP A 600 4.66 1.70 -11.75
CA ASP A 600 4.28 2.63 -12.80
C ASP A 600 2.95 2.21 -13.45
N GLU A 601 2.42 1.04 -13.07
CA GLU A 601 1.10 0.56 -13.51
C GLU A 601 -0.03 1.56 -13.20
N SER A 602 -0.99 1.67 -14.11
CA SER A 602 -2.24 2.38 -13.91
C SER A 602 -3.22 1.53 -13.09
N TYR A 603 -3.88 2.13 -12.10
CA TYR A 603 -4.76 1.43 -11.18
C TYR A 603 -5.95 2.26 -10.71
N THR A 604 -6.91 1.60 -10.06
CA THR A 604 -7.92 2.22 -9.20
C THR A 604 -7.93 1.55 -7.83
N ILE A 605 -8.12 2.33 -6.77
CA ILE A 605 -8.21 1.84 -5.38
C ILE A 605 -9.68 1.75 -4.94
N TYR A 606 -10.48 2.69 -5.41
CA TYR A 606 -11.92 2.73 -5.18
C TYR A 606 -12.66 2.20 -6.41
N PHE A 607 -13.77 1.54 -6.16
CA PHE A 607 -14.65 0.96 -7.16
C PHE A 607 -16.06 1.50 -6.95
N ASN A 608 -16.74 1.80 -8.05
CA ASN A 608 -18.17 2.05 -8.03
C ASN A 608 -18.91 0.70 -8.04
N LEU A 609 -19.57 0.38 -6.93
CA LEU A 609 -20.30 -0.89 -6.74
C LEU A 609 -21.78 -0.80 -7.12
N GLY A 610 -22.26 0.37 -7.55
CA GLY A 610 -23.67 0.66 -7.86
C GLY A 610 -24.05 0.53 -9.33
N SER A 611 -23.10 0.19 -10.20
CA SER A 611 -23.23 0.19 -11.66
C SER A 611 -23.78 -1.10 -12.26
#